data_AF-A0AAV6DMH9-F1
#
_entry.id   AF-A0AAV6DMH9-F1
#
_cell.length_a   1.000
_cell.length_b   1.000
_cell.length_c   1.000
_cell.angle_alpha   90.00
_cell.angle_beta   90.00
_cell.angle_gamma   90.00
#
_symmetry.space_group_name_H-M   'P 1'
#
loop_
_entity.id
_entity.type
_entity.pdbx_description
1 polymer ?
#
loop_
_entity_poly.entity_id
_entity_poly.type
_entity_poly.pdbx_seq_one_letter_code
_entity_poly.pdbx_strand_id
1 'polypeptide(L)'
;MARKLKAARRRLSGWRGAVVAIHETVRKQWPAWSEEDRGFLALVLAGEVGELCNVVKQAWRGDGDPICEGKIAEEVADVRIYLELLALAYGMDVDAACTEIVRTTRRDRWPQAAAGIDAALAREEA
;
A
#
# COMPACT_ATOMS: atom_id res chain seq x y z
N MET A 1 5.10 -19.02 -6.97
CA MET A 1 5.54 -17.64 -6.64
C MET A 1 5.99 -16.86 -7.88
N ALA A 2 7.08 -17.25 -8.54
CA ALA A 2 7.72 -16.49 -9.62
C ALA A 2 6.79 -16.08 -10.79
N ARG A 3 5.86 -16.96 -11.21
CA ARG A 3 4.86 -16.65 -12.25
C ARG A 3 3.89 -15.54 -11.85
N LYS A 4 3.40 -15.53 -10.60
CA LYS A 4 2.47 -14.52 -10.10
C LYS A 4 3.15 -13.16 -9.94
N LEU A 5 4.36 -13.17 -9.37
CA LEU A 5 5.20 -11.98 -9.27
C LEU A 5 5.49 -11.36 -10.65
N LYS A 6 5.85 -12.17 -11.64
CA LYS A 6 6.08 -11.70 -13.02
C LYS A 6 4.82 -11.09 -13.66
N ALA A 7 3.66 -11.65 -13.37
CA ALA A 7 2.38 -11.11 -13.85
C ALA A 7 2.03 -9.78 -13.18
N ALA A 8 2.16 -9.68 -11.85
CA ALA A 8 1.93 -8.44 -11.11
C ALA A 8 2.89 -7.32 -11.54
N ARG A 9 4.18 -7.64 -11.73
CA ARG A 9 5.21 -6.68 -12.18
C ARG A 9 4.98 -6.10 -13.57
N ARG A 10 4.32 -6.85 -14.46
CA ARG A 10 4.13 -6.45 -15.87
C ARG A 10 3.29 -5.18 -16.05
N ARG A 11 2.61 -4.75 -14.98
CA ARG A 11 1.70 -3.59 -14.98
C ARG A 11 2.26 -2.38 -14.25
N LEU A 12 3.45 -2.46 -13.66
CA LEU A 12 3.99 -1.39 -12.82
C LEU A 12 4.61 -0.28 -13.69
N SER A 13 4.16 0.95 -13.47
CA SER A 13 4.68 2.16 -14.09
C SER A 13 4.80 3.29 -13.06
N GLY A 14 5.48 4.38 -13.41
CA GLY A 14 5.70 5.52 -12.52
C GLY A 14 6.43 5.13 -11.23
N TRP A 15 5.95 5.63 -10.10
CA TRP A 15 6.57 5.41 -8.79
C TRP A 15 6.62 3.93 -8.40
N ARG A 16 5.61 3.12 -8.77
CA ARG A 16 5.60 1.68 -8.46
C ARG A 16 6.75 0.93 -9.12
N GLY A 17 7.06 1.28 -10.37
CA GLY A 17 8.20 0.70 -11.09
C GLY A 17 9.54 1.15 -10.48
N ALA A 18 9.64 2.44 -10.14
CA ALA A 18 10.85 3.01 -9.54
C ALA A 18 11.16 2.36 -8.18
N VAL A 19 10.16 2.20 -7.31
CA VAL A 19 10.38 1.67 -5.96
C VAL A 19 10.74 0.19 -5.96
N VAL A 20 10.19 -0.59 -6.91
CA VAL A 20 10.63 -1.98 -7.13
C VAL A 20 12.09 -2.03 -7.55
N ALA A 21 12.52 -1.17 -8.47
CA ALA A 21 13.91 -1.10 -8.91
C ALA A 21 14.85 -0.69 -7.77
N ILE A 22 14.43 0.28 -6.94
CA ILE A 22 15.17 0.69 -5.74
C ILE A 22 15.29 -0.49 -4.77
N HIS A 23 14.18 -1.13 -4.38
CA HIS A 23 14.18 -2.28 -3.46
C HIS A 23 15.13 -3.37 -3.95
N GLU A 24 15.01 -3.76 -5.22
CA GLU A 24 15.89 -4.74 -5.86
C GLU A 24 17.36 -4.27 -5.92
N THR A 25 17.66 -2.99 -5.91
CA THR A 25 19.04 -2.50 -5.93
C THR A 25 19.64 -2.44 -4.52
N VAL A 26 18.87 -1.98 -3.54
CA VAL A 26 19.37 -1.64 -2.21
C VAL A 26 19.35 -2.80 -1.23
N ARG A 27 18.55 -3.85 -1.46
CA ARG A 27 18.53 -4.99 -0.53
C ARG A 27 19.90 -5.69 -0.49
N LYS A 28 20.42 -5.92 0.72
CA LYS A 28 21.78 -6.46 0.93
C LYS A 28 21.82 -7.85 1.56
N GLN A 29 20.82 -8.21 2.36
CA GLN A 29 20.89 -9.40 3.22
C GLN A 29 20.20 -10.62 2.64
N TRP A 30 19.10 -10.45 1.91
CA TRP A 30 18.27 -11.56 1.43
C TRP A 30 17.96 -11.42 -0.06
N PRO A 31 17.71 -12.54 -0.78
CA PRO A 31 17.19 -12.48 -2.13
C PRO A 31 15.87 -11.68 -2.15
N ALA A 32 15.65 -10.85 -3.17
CA ALA A 32 14.35 -10.15 -3.26
C ALA A 32 13.21 -11.18 -3.26
N TRP A 33 12.13 -10.79 -2.58
CA TRP A 33 10.87 -11.53 -2.56
C TRP A 33 10.97 -12.90 -1.89
N SER A 34 12.08 -13.17 -1.18
CA SER A 34 12.25 -14.33 -0.30
C SER A 34 11.29 -14.29 0.89
N GLU A 35 11.30 -15.34 1.72
CA GLU A 35 10.50 -15.33 2.96
C GLU A 35 11.01 -14.29 3.96
N GLU A 36 12.32 -14.18 4.08
CA GLU A 36 13.00 -13.23 4.93
C GLU A 36 12.73 -11.79 4.47
N ASP A 37 12.82 -11.54 3.16
CA ASP A 37 12.49 -10.22 2.59
C ASP A 37 11.01 -9.86 2.80
N ARG A 38 10.10 -10.84 2.69
CA ARG A 38 8.67 -10.64 3.03
C ARG A 38 8.47 -10.29 4.50
N GLY A 39 9.16 -10.98 5.40
CA GLY A 39 9.14 -10.68 6.83
C GLY A 39 9.66 -9.27 7.12
N PHE A 40 10.77 -8.88 6.49
CA PHE A 40 11.31 -7.54 6.58
C PHE A 40 10.33 -6.48 6.08
N LEU A 41 9.78 -6.64 4.87
CA LEU A 41 8.81 -5.68 4.30
C LEU A 41 7.57 -5.51 5.20
N ALA A 42 7.10 -6.59 5.85
CA ALA A 42 5.99 -6.51 6.80
C ALA A 42 6.35 -5.67 8.04
N LEU A 43 7.58 -5.82 8.55
CA LEU A 43 8.06 -5.03 9.69
C LEU A 43 8.27 -3.56 9.32
N VAL A 44 8.82 -3.28 8.14
CA VAL A 44 9.00 -1.90 7.67
C VAL A 44 7.65 -1.21 7.49
N LEU A 45 6.67 -1.88 6.86
CA LEU A 45 5.32 -1.35 6.75
C LEU A 45 4.72 -1.00 8.13
N ALA A 46 4.91 -1.87 9.13
CA ALA A 46 4.45 -1.58 10.49
C ALA A 46 5.19 -0.38 11.11
N GLY A 47 6.47 -0.20 10.79
CA GLY A 47 7.28 0.98 11.14
C GLY A 47 6.66 2.27 10.61
N GLU A 48 6.47 2.36 9.28
CA GLU A 48 5.90 3.56 8.64
C GLU A 48 4.49 3.91 9.16
N VAL A 49 3.66 2.89 9.41
CA VAL A 49 2.34 3.11 10.05
C VAL A 49 2.51 3.70 11.46
N GLY A 50 3.54 3.28 12.20
CA GLY A 50 3.87 3.83 13.51
C GLY A 50 4.32 5.29 13.45
N GLU A 51 5.13 5.64 12.45
CA GLU A 51 5.59 7.02 12.21
C GLU A 51 4.42 7.93 11.85
N LEU A 52 3.56 7.51 10.90
CA LEU A 52 2.29 8.17 10.59
C LEU A 52 1.45 8.40 11.86
N CYS A 53 1.28 7.35 12.67
CA CYS A 53 0.51 7.45 13.91
C CYS A 53 1.13 8.44 14.90
N ASN A 54 2.47 8.53 14.96
CA ASN A 54 3.15 9.46 15.83
C ASN A 54 2.93 10.92 15.38
N VAL A 55 3.02 11.21 14.09
CA VAL A 55 2.75 12.54 13.53
C VAL A 55 1.30 12.95 13.78
N VAL A 56 0.35 12.04 13.51
CA VAL A 56 -1.09 12.28 13.79
C VAL A 56 -1.33 12.55 15.27
N LYS A 57 -0.69 11.80 16.16
CA LYS A 57 -0.76 12.02 17.62
C LYS A 57 -0.20 13.37 18.03
N GLN A 58 0.90 13.83 17.44
CA GLN A 58 1.47 15.15 17.71
C GLN A 58 0.52 16.27 17.27
N ALA A 59 -0.05 16.17 16.06
CA ALA A 59 -1.06 17.10 15.57
C ALA A 59 -2.28 17.15 16.50
N TRP A 60 -2.77 15.99 16.96
CA TRP A 60 -3.91 15.91 17.87
C TRP A 60 -3.65 16.58 19.23
N ARG A 61 -2.44 16.48 19.77
CA ARG A 61 -2.09 17.13 21.06
C ARG A 61 -1.95 18.65 20.97
N GLY A 62 -1.87 19.20 19.76
CA GLY A 62 -1.48 20.59 19.56
C GLY A 62 0.02 20.84 19.76
N ASP A 63 0.83 19.76 19.87
CA ASP A 63 2.30 19.81 19.89
C ASP A 63 2.88 19.91 18.45
N GLY A 64 2.02 19.81 17.44
CA GLY A 64 2.39 19.80 16.03
C GLY A 64 2.58 21.21 15.46
N ASP A 65 3.76 21.47 14.90
CA ASP A 65 4.04 22.64 14.07
C ASP A 65 3.14 22.61 12.80
N PRO A 66 2.86 23.72 12.11
CA PRO A 66 2.12 23.71 10.83
C PRO A 66 2.72 22.80 9.75
N ILE A 67 3.99 22.40 9.93
CA ILE A 67 4.74 21.42 9.13
C ILE A 67 4.14 20.00 9.23
N CYS A 68 3.29 19.71 10.22
CA CYS A 68 2.68 18.40 10.42
C CYS A 68 1.84 17.92 9.23
N GLU A 69 1.21 18.80 8.44
CA GLU A 69 0.45 18.37 7.25
C GLU A 69 1.36 17.79 6.16
N GLY A 70 2.53 18.40 5.93
CA GLY A 70 3.52 17.89 4.99
C GLY A 70 4.09 16.54 5.42
N LYS A 71 4.34 16.38 6.73
CA LYS A 71 4.80 15.11 7.30
C LYS A 71 3.74 14.02 7.19
N ILE A 72 2.46 14.30 7.46
CA ILE A 72 1.39 13.31 7.26
C ILE A 72 1.37 12.80 5.82
N ALA A 73 1.52 13.69 4.83
CA ALA A 73 1.53 13.29 3.43
C ALA A 73 2.73 12.38 3.08
N GLU A 74 3.92 12.69 3.63
CA GLU A 74 5.13 11.88 3.51
C GLU A 74 4.91 10.47 4.10
N GLU A 75 4.49 10.38 5.36
CA GLU A 75 4.28 9.10 6.04
C GLU A 75 3.17 8.25 5.37
N VAL A 76 2.10 8.89 4.87
CA VAL A 76 1.06 8.19 4.09
C VAL A 76 1.63 7.62 2.79
N ALA A 77 2.54 8.34 2.13
CA ALA A 77 3.19 7.86 0.92
C ALA A 77 4.10 6.66 1.22
N ASP A 78 4.86 6.69 2.31
CA ASP A 78 5.72 5.58 2.71
C ASP A 78 4.92 4.34 3.09
N VAL A 79 3.83 4.49 3.85
CA VAL A 79 2.87 3.41 4.09
C VAL A 79 2.36 2.82 2.78
N ARG A 80 1.99 3.65 1.81
CA ARG A 80 1.50 3.16 0.50
C ARG A 80 2.59 2.43 -0.28
N ILE A 81 3.82 2.92 -0.25
CA ILE A 81 4.97 2.32 -0.90
C ILE A 81 5.25 0.91 -0.36
N TYR A 82 5.36 0.77 0.96
CA TYR A 82 5.69 -0.52 1.56
C TYR A 82 4.52 -1.49 1.52
N LEU A 83 3.28 -1.00 1.54
CA LEU A 83 2.10 -1.84 1.27
C LEU A 83 2.15 -2.44 -0.14
N GLU A 84 2.52 -1.63 -1.15
CA GLU A 84 2.67 -2.09 -2.52
C GLU A 84 3.81 -3.12 -2.66
N LEU A 85 4.97 -2.85 -2.08
CA LEU A 85 6.11 -3.78 -2.09
C LEU A 85 5.76 -5.10 -1.40
N LEU A 86 5.07 -5.05 -0.26
CA LEU A 86 4.63 -6.25 0.46
C LEU A 86 3.62 -7.05 -0.37
N ALA A 87 2.61 -6.38 -0.97
CA ALA A 87 1.64 -7.04 -1.84
C ALA A 87 2.33 -7.73 -3.04
N LEU A 88 3.28 -7.04 -3.67
CA LEU A 88 4.09 -7.60 -4.76
C LEU A 88 4.91 -8.79 -4.30
N ALA A 89 5.50 -8.76 -3.10
CA ALA A 89 6.26 -9.87 -2.54
C ALA A 89 5.40 -11.14 -2.38
N TYR A 90 4.08 -10.99 -2.18
CA TYR A 90 3.10 -12.11 -2.21
C TYR A 90 2.52 -12.40 -3.60
N GLY A 91 2.92 -11.65 -4.62
CA GLY A 91 2.41 -11.76 -5.99
C GLY A 91 0.96 -11.32 -6.12
N MET A 92 0.54 -10.36 -5.29
CA MET A 92 -0.80 -9.78 -5.28
C MET A 92 -0.85 -8.51 -6.13
N ASP A 93 -1.96 -8.35 -6.87
CA ASP A 93 -2.37 -7.08 -7.45
C ASP A 93 -3.26 -6.40 -6.39
N VAL A 94 -2.70 -5.42 -5.67
CA VAL A 94 -3.37 -4.82 -4.51
C VAL A 94 -4.60 -4.01 -4.93
N ASP A 95 -4.57 -3.38 -6.10
CA ASP A 95 -5.68 -2.57 -6.59
C ASP A 95 -6.85 -3.49 -6.97
N ALA A 96 -6.59 -4.59 -7.70
CA ALA A 96 -7.62 -5.60 -7.99
C ALA A 96 -8.20 -6.23 -6.70
N ALA A 97 -7.36 -6.48 -5.69
CA ALA A 97 -7.82 -6.98 -4.39
C ALA A 97 -8.72 -5.96 -3.66
N CYS A 98 -8.39 -4.66 -3.74
CA CYS A 98 -9.21 -3.59 -3.17
C CYS A 98 -10.58 -3.52 -3.85
N THR A 99 -10.61 -3.56 -5.20
CA THR A 99 -11.87 -3.58 -5.97
C THR A 99 -12.79 -4.71 -5.50
N GLU A 100 -12.24 -5.92 -5.32
CA GLU A 100 -13.04 -7.07 -4.89
C GLU A 100 -13.55 -6.94 -3.45
N ILE A 101 -12.73 -6.45 -2.52
CA ILE A 101 -13.15 -6.20 -1.13
C ILE A 101 -14.24 -5.12 -1.08
N VAL A 102 -14.15 -4.08 -1.91
CA VAL A 102 -15.17 -3.04 -2.04
C VAL A 102 -16.47 -3.63 -2.58
N ARG A 103 -16.39 -4.45 -3.62
CA ARG A 103 -17.55 -5.11 -4.25
C ARG A 103 -18.28 -6.04 -3.28
N THR A 104 -17.55 -6.80 -2.47
CA THR A 104 -18.09 -7.85 -1.60
C THR A 104 -18.18 -7.37 -0.15
N THR A 105 -17.08 -7.46 0.60
CA THR A 105 -17.03 -7.25 2.04
C THR A 105 -17.54 -5.87 2.46
N ARG A 106 -17.22 -4.81 1.71
CA ARG A 106 -17.70 -3.45 2.04
C ARG A 106 -19.18 -3.27 1.70
N ARG A 107 -19.65 -3.88 0.61
CA ARG A 107 -21.07 -3.90 0.27
C ARG A 107 -21.89 -4.62 1.34
N ASP A 108 -21.42 -5.78 1.79
CA ASP A 108 -22.09 -6.56 2.83
C ASP A 108 -22.06 -5.84 4.18
N ARG A 109 -20.93 -5.18 4.51
CA ARG A 109 -20.77 -4.43 5.76
C ARG A 109 -21.54 -3.11 5.78
N TRP A 110 -21.72 -2.46 4.63
CA TRP A 110 -22.44 -1.19 4.50
C TRP A 110 -23.47 -1.24 3.36
N PRO A 111 -24.58 -1.99 3.52
CA PRO A 111 -25.59 -2.15 2.47
C PRO A 111 -26.21 -0.83 1.99
N GLN A 112 -26.33 0.15 2.88
CA GLN A 112 -26.84 1.49 2.56
C GLN A 112 -25.96 2.26 1.56
N ALA A 113 -24.69 1.87 1.41
CA ALA A 113 -23.76 2.47 0.46
C ALA A 113 -23.68 1.71 -0.88
N ALA A 114 -24.43 0.61 -1.05
CA ALA A 114 -24.31 -0.29 -2.21
C ALA A 114 -24.49 0.44 -3.55
N ALA A 115 -25.52 1.29 -3.67
CA ALA A 115 -25.76 2.07 -4.88
C ALA A 115 -24.60 3.04 -5.21
N GLY A 116 -23.98 3.62 -4.18
CA GLY A 116 -22.80 4.48 -4.34
C GLY A 116 -21.55 3.70 -4.77
N ILE A 117 -21.37 2.50 -4.21
CA ILE A 117 -20.29 1.58 -4.60
C ILE A 117 -20.44 1.15 -6.06
N ASP A 118 -21.63 0.74 -6.47
CA ASP A 118 -21.92 0.34 -7.86
C ASP A 118 -21.60 1.46 -8.85
N ALA A 119 -22.08 2.67 -8.55
CA ALA A 119 -21.82 3.84 -9.39
C ALA A 119 -20.33 4.22 -9.45
N ALA A 120 -19.57 4.01 -8.36
CA ALA A 120 -18.14 4.28 -8.34
C ALA A 120 -17.36 3.28 -9.20
N LEU A 121 -17.62 1.98 -9.06
CA LEU A 121 -16.93 0.93 -9.82
C LEU A 121 -17.23 1.01 -11.32
N ALA A 122 -18.47 1.32 -11.70
CA ALA A 122 -18.84 1.46 -13.12
C ALA A 122 -18.11 2.61 -13.85
N ARG A 123 -17.65 3.63 -13.13
CA ARG A 123 -16.87 4.76 -13.70
C ARG A 123 -15.42 4.42 -13.99
N GLU A 124 -14.85 3.39 -13.36
CA GLU A 124 -13.47 2.95 -13.63
C GLU A 124 -13.38 2.03 -14.86
N GLU A 125 -14.50 1.45 -15.28
CA GLU A 125 -14.57 0.52 -16.42
C GLU A 125 -14.91 1.21 -17.77
N ALA A 126 -15.26 2.51 -17.75
CA ALA A 126 -15.65 3.32 -18.90
C ALA A 126 -14.51 4.24 -19.38
#